data_AF-A0A356SDL0-F1
#
_entry.id   AF-A0A356SDL0-F1
#
_cell.length_a   1.000
_cell.length_b   1.000
_cell.length_c   1.000
_cell.angle_alpha   90.00
_cell.angle_beta   90.00
_cell.angle_gamma   90.00
#
_symmetry.space_group_name_H-M   'P 1'
#
loop_
_entity.id
_entity.type
_entity.pdbx_description
1 polymer ?
#
loop_
_entity_poly.entity_id
_entity_poly.type
_entity_poly.pdbx_seq_one_letter_code
_entity_poly.pdbx_strand_id
1 'polypeptide(L)' 'NRMLSEHTGQTMEVIERDTERDRFMSAEQSVEYGLVDEVISSR' A
#
# COMPACT_ATOMS: atom_id res chain seq x y z
N ASN A 1 8.63 8.28 -4.26
CA ASN A 1 7.82 7.28 -5.00
C ASN A 1 8.60 6.02 -5.37
N ARG A 2 9.92 6.09 -5.63
CA ARG A 2 10.74 4.89 -5.93
C ARG A 2 10.80 3.84 -4.81
N MET A 3 11.06 4.24 -3.57
CA MET A 3 11.04 3.31 -2.42
C MET A 3 9.69 2.60 -2.22
N LEU A 4 8.58 3.33 -2.36
CA LEU A 4 7.24 2.73 -2.19
C LEU A 4 7.02 1.62 -3.21
N SER A 5 7.31 1.88 -4.48
CA SER A 5 7.19 0.88 -5.55
C SER A 5 8.07 -0.35 -5.31
N GLU A 6 9.30 -0.17 -4.82
CA GLU A 6 10.24 -1.26 -4.52
C GLU A 6 9.76 -2.14 -3.37
N HIS A 7 9.16 -1.56 -2.33
CA HIS A 7 8.72 -2.29 -1.14
C HIS A 7 7.30 -2.87 -1.27
N THR A 8 6.40 -2.22 -2.01
CA THR A 8 5.02 -2.70 -2.18
C THR A 8 4.84 -3.59 -3.42
N GLY A 9 5.82 -3.61 -4.33
CA GLY A 9 5.71 -4.28 -5.62
C GLY A 9 4.78 -3.58 -6.62
N GLN A 10 4.23 -2.42 -6.27
CA GLN A 10 3.35 -1.63 -7.14
C GLN A 10 4.16 -0.87 -8.18
N THR A 11 3.59 -0.62 -9.36
CA THR A 11 4.26 0.17 -10.39
C THR A 11 4.35 1.65 -9.99
N MET A 12 5.30 2.38 -10.60
CA MET A 12 5.48 3.82 -10.34
C MET A 12 4.21 4.62 -10.64
N GLU A 13 3.51 4.29 -11.72
CA GLU A 13 2.25 4.94 -12.11
C GLU A 13 1.15 4.74 -11.07
N VAL A 14 1.06 3.54 -10.47
CA VAL A 14 0.09 3.26 -9.40
C VAL A 14 0.43 4.06 -8.15
N ILE A 15 1.69 4.07 -7.73
CA ILE A 15 2.15 4.88 -6.60
C ILE A 15 1.90 6.37 -6.84
N GLU A 16 2.22 6.89 -8.02
CA GLU A 16 2.06 8.31 -8.34
C GLU A 16 0.59 8.75 -8.30
N ARG A 17 -0.31 7.98 -8.92
CA ARG A 17 -1.76 8.23 -8.84
C ARG A 17 -2.27 8.15 -7.40
N ASP A 18 -1.81 7.16 -6.66
CA ASP A 18 -2.32 6.86 -5.31
C ASP A 18 -1.71 7.75 -4.23
N THR A 19 -0.62 8.47 -4.54
CA THR A 19 0.03 9.48 -3.68
C THR A 19 -0.26 10.92 -4.10
N GLU A 20 -0.95 11.13 -5.22
CA GLU A 20 -1.39 12.48 -5.66
C GLU A 20 -2.45 13.08 -4.72
N ARG A 21 -3.20 12.22 -4.00
CA ARG A 21 -4.16 12.60 -2.97
C ARG A 21 -4.12 11.64 -1.80
N ASP A 22 -4.63 12.09 -0.66
CA ASP A 22 -4.80 11.24 0.52
C ASP A 22 -5.71 10.04 0.19
N ARG A 23 -5.10 8.85 0.11
CA ARG A 23 -5.79 7.59 -0.12
C ARG A 23 -5.79 6.76 1.15
N PHE A 24 -6.93 6.75 1.84
CA PHE A 24 -7.15 5.86 2.98
C PHE A 24 -7.47 4.45 2.49
N MET A 25 -6.86 3.45 3.14
CA MET A 25 -7.06 2.04 2.86
C MET A 25 -7.53 1.34 4.13
N SER A 26 -8.38 0.32 3.97
CA SER A 26 -8.68 -0.62 5.06
C SER A 26 -7.44 -1.47 5.39
N ALA A 27 -7.49 -2.19 6.52
CA ALA A 27 -6.41 -3.07 6.92
C ALA A 27 -6.16 -4.16 5.85
N GLU A 28 -7.23 -4.75 5.31
CA GLU A 28 -7.17 -5.76 4.25
C GLU A 28 -6.61 -5.18 2.95
N GLN A 29 -7.06 -3.98 2.56
CA GLN A 29 -6.55 -3.29 1.38
C GLN A 29 -5.05 -2.95 1.51
N SER A 30 -4.58 -2.65 2.72
CA SER A 30 -3.16 -2.36 2.97
C SER A 30 -2.28 -3.60 2.81
N VAL A 31 -2.82 -4.78 3.13
CA VAL A 31 -2.13 -6.06 2.89
C VAL A 31 -2.08 -6.38 1.40
N GLU A 32 -3.21 -6.28 0.70
CA GLU A 32 -3.27 -6.54 -0.74
C GLU A 32 -2.38 -5.58 -1.54
N TYR A 33 -2.28 -4.33 -1.09
CA TYR A 33 -1.42 -3.34 -1.71
C TYR A 33 0.08 -3.58 -1.45
N GLY A 34 0.43 -4.43 -0.48
CA GLY A 34 1.82 -4.71 -0.08
C GLY A 34 2.42 -3.68 0.87
N LEU A 35 1.59 -2.88 1.56
CA LEU A 35 2.04 -1.92 2.58
C LEU A 35 2.22 -2.56 3.95
N VAL A 36 1.52 -3.67 4.22
CA VAL A 36 1.53 -4.40 5.48
C VAL A 36 1.58 -5.89 5.17
N ASP A 37 2.32 -6.68 5.95
CA ASP A 37 2.45 -8.12 5.71
C ASP A 37 1.20 -8.91 6.13
N GLU A 38 0.62 -8.59 7.29
CA GLU A 38 -0.59 -9.26 7.81
C GLU A 38 -1.40 -8.38 8.75
N VAL A 39 -2.71 -8.65 8.85
CA VAL A 39 -3.62 -8.02 9.83
C VAL A 39 -3.90 -9.01 10.95
N ILE A 40 -3.48 -8.67 12.17
CA ILE A 40 -3.74 -9.49 13.36
C ILE A 40 -5.13 -9.16 13.91
N SER A 41 -6.04 -10.13 13.93
CA SER A 41 -7.45 -9.95 14.30
C SER A 41 -7.84 -10.48 15.69
N SER A 42 -6.88 -10.91 16.52
CA SER A 42 -7.16 -11.35 17.90
C SER A 42 -6.02 -11.04 18.87
N ARG A 43 -6.37 -10.72 20.12
CA ARG A 43 -5.45 -10.40 21.21
C ARG A 43 -5.38 -11.53 22.22
#